data_AF-A0A2K3NVR2-F1
#
_entry.id   AF-A0A2K3NVR2-F1
#
_cell.length_a   1.000
_cell.length_b   1.000
_cell.length_c   1.000
_cell.angle_alpha   90.00
_cell.angle_beta   90.00
_cell.angle_gamma   90.00
#
_symmetry.space_group_name_H-M   'P 1'
#
loop_
_entity.id
_entity.type
_entity.pdbx_description
1 polymer ?
#
loop_
_entity_poly.entity_id
_entity_poly.type
_entity_poly.pdbx_seq_one_letter_code
_entity_poly.pdbx_strand_id
1 'polypeptide(L)'
;GCRSSIAFKNTTFGAETDGLRTSCEYGNTVQALLEALPNRITGDILEQLRISKQTLVELGSRAGALRQMLLDLLEDPNEIRRICIMGRNCTLNKGNNNVECSVPLEKQVADEEAEEIEMLLENYLQRSESCHGQAERLLDSAREMEDSISVSLSSRRLEVSRFELLLQVGTFCVAVGALVAGIFGMNLRSYLEEHVFAFWLTTSGIIIGSIVVFFLMYNYLRARKIF
;
A
#
# COMPACT_ATOMS: atom_id res chain seq x y z
N GLY A 1 6.53 35.70 33.37
CA GLY A 1 7.68 34.97 32.83
C GLY A 1 7.23 33.67 32.22
N CYS A 2 7.03 32.63 33.04
CA CYS A 2 6.68 31.27 32.62
C CYS A 2 5.52 31.22 31.62
N ARG A 3 4.36 31.84 31.96
CA ARG A 3 3.20 31.96 31.05
C ARG A 3 3.51 32.50 29.63
N SER A 4 4.48 33.40 29.48
CA SER A 4 4.83 33.97 28.17
C SER A 4 5.75 33.06 27.36
N SER A 5 6.59 32.26 28.03
CA SER A 5 7.46 31.28 27.40
C SER A 5 6.69 29.99 27.05
N ILE A 6 5.75 29.61 27.92
CA ILE A 6 4.72 28.60 27.63
C ILE A 6 3.90 29.06 26.43
N ALA A 7 3.39 30.30 26.39
CA ALA A 7 2.63 30.79 25.22
C ALA A 7 3.45 30.73 23.91
N PHE A 8 4.73 31.12 23.93
CA PHE A 8 5.60 31.11 22.75
C PHE A 8 5.92 29.69 22.27
N LYS A 9 6.25 28.77 23.19
CA LYS A 9 6.44 27.34 22.89
C LYS A 9 5.14 26.66 22.49
N ASN A 10 4.00 27.04 23.07
CA ASN A 10 2.67 26.56 22.70
C ASN A 10 2.28 27.05 21.29
N THR A 11 2.86 28.16 20.81
CA THR A 11 2.71 28.57 19.40
C THR A 11 3.57 27.73 18.46
N THR A 12 4.79 27.35 18.87
CA THR A 12 5.70 26.52 18.05
C THR A 12 5.28 25.05 18.04
N PHE A 13 4.98 24.47 19.21
CA PHE A 13 4.36 23.14 19.34
C PHE A 13 2.94 23.12 18.76
N GLY A 14 2.17 24.21 18.90
CA GLY A 14 0.85 24.35 18.27
C GLY A 14 0.92 24.23 16.74
N ALA A 15 1.89 24.90 16.11
CA ALA A 15 2.09 24.81 14.66
C ALA A 15 2.53 23.39 14.23
N GLU A 16 3.40 22.74 14.98
CA GLU A 16 3.85 21.37 14.69
C GLU A 16 2.73 20.34 14.92
N THR A 17 1.82 20.61 15.84
CA THR A 17 0.71 19.72 16.20
C THR A 17 -0.52 19.91 15.32
N ASP A 18 -0.76 21.11 14.78
CA ASP A 18 -1.68 21.32 13.67
C ASP A 18 -1.16 20.66 12.38
N GLY A 19 0.16 20.66 12.16
CA GLY A 19 0.83 19.89 11.11
C GLY A 19 0.65 18.37 11.27
N LEU A 20 0.76 17.86 12.50
CA LEU A 20 0.49 16.45 12.81
C LEU A 20 -1.00 16.10 12.70
N ARG A 21 -1.90 17.02 13.09
CA ARG A 21 -3.35 16.83 13.02
C ARG A 21 -3.82 16.73 11.58
N THR A 22 -3.38 17.65 10.73
CA THR A 22 -3.66 17.62 9.28
C THR A 22 -3.05 16.40 8.61
N SER A 23 -1.84 16.00 9.01
CA SER A 23 -1.18 14.77 8.54
C SER A 23 -1.96 13.50 8.93
N CYS A 24 -2.46 13.42 10.16
CA CYS A 24 -3.25 12.30 10.64
C CYS A 24 -4.65 12.24 9.96
N GLU A 25 -5.27 13.39 9.74
CA GLU A 25 -6.54 13.53 9.03
C GLU A 25 -6.43 13.15 7.54
N TYR A 26 -5.27 13.40 6.92
CA TYR A 26 -4.93 12.92 5.59
C TYR A 26 -4.90 11.38 5.52
N GLY A 27 -4.43 10.70 6.58
CA GLY A 27 -4.46 9.24 6.70
C GLY A 27 -5.87 8.66 6.57
N ASN A 28 -6.88 9.28 7.19
CA ASN A 28 -8.28 8.86 7.07
C ASN A 28 -8.82 8.99 5.64
N THR A 29 -8.38 10.01 4.90
CA THR A 29 -8.77 10.18 3.49
C THR A 29 -8.16 9.07 2.62
N VAL A 30 -6.91 8.70 2.89
CA VAL A 30 -6.22 7.58 2.22
C VAL A 30 -6.89 6.24 2.57
N GLN A 31 -7.39 6.06 3.80
CA GLN A 31 -8.16 4.89 4.20
C GLN A 31 -9.41 4.71 3.34
N ALA A 32 -10.21 5.76 3.19
CA ALA A 32 -11.42 5.74 2.39
C ALA A 32 -11.14 5.46 0.90
N LEU A 33 -10.02 5.96 0.38
CA LEU A 33 -9.56 5.64 -0.97
C LEU A 33 -9.19 4.16 -1.10
N LEU A 34 -8.42 3.60 -0.17
CA LEU A 34 -8.04 2.17 -0.17
C LEU A 34 -9.26 1.24 -0.10
N GLU A 35 -10.28 1.57 0.69
CA GLU A 35 -11.51 0.76 0.74
C GLU A 35 -12.31 0.83 -0.56
N ALA A 36 -12.24 1.93 -1.30
CA ALA A 36 -12.91 2.11 -2.60
C ALA A 36 -12.15 1.51 -3.79
N LEU A 37 -10.89 1.11 -3.58
CA LEU A 37 -9.96 0.64 -4.62
C LEU A 37 -10.12 -0.81 -5.13
N PRO A 38 -10.83 -1.78 -4.51
CA PRO A 38 -10.75 -3.18 -4.95
C PRO A 38 -11.38 -3.48 -6.32
N ASN A 39 -12.06 -2.50 -6.96
CA ASN A 39 -12.91 -2.77 -8.12
C ASN A 39 -12.31 -2.43 -9.49
N ARG A 40 -11.13 -1.79 -9.59
CA ARG A 40 -10.49 -1.51 -10.90
C ARG A 40 -8.98 -1.66 -10.80
N ILE A 41 -8.41 -2.55 -11.61
CA ILE A 41 -6.96 -2.73 -11.71
C ILE A 41 -6.48 -1.95 -12.95
N THR A 42 -6.09 -0.71 -12.73
CA THR A 42 -5.57 0.21 -13.77
C THR A 42 -4.14 0.61 -13.40
N GLY A 43 -3.26 0.84 -14.39
CA GLY A 43 -1.86 1.24 -14.13
C GLY A 43 -1.72 2.48 -13.25
N ASP A 44 -2.59 3.48 -13.42
CA ASP A 44 -2.67 4.67 -12.56
C ASP A 44 -2.87 4.34 -11.07
N ILE A 45 -3.54 3.23 -10.77
CA ILE A 45 -3.85 2.83 -9.39
C ILE A 45 -2.61 2.27 -8.69
N LEU A 46 -1.73 1.55 -9.41
CA LEU A 46 -0.44 1.13 -8.84
C LEU A 46 0.43 2.35 -8.52
N GLU A 47 0.44 3.36 -9.38
CA GLU A 47 1.23 4.56 -9.12
C GLU A 47 0.66 5.37 -7.96
N GLN A 48 -0.68 5.51 -7.87
CA GLN A 48 -1.30 6.12 -6.69
C GLN A 48 -1.01 5.35 -5.41
N LEU A 49 -1.10 4.01 -5.43
CA LEU A 49 -0.77 3.17 -4.28
C LEU A 49 0.70 3.36 -3.87
N ARG A 50 1.62 3.45 -4.84
CA ARG A 50 3.05 3.70 -4.60
C ARG A 50 3.28 5.06 -3.95
N ILE A 51 2.64 6.11 -4.45
CA ILE A 51 2.74 7.47 -3.89
C ILE A 51 2.17 7.49 -2.47
N SER A 52 0.99 6.94 -2.26
CA SER A 52 0.37 6.85 -0.92
C SER A 52 1.25 6.07 0.06
N LYS A 53 1.82 4.92 -0.35
CA LYS A 53 2.75 4.14 0.48
C LYS A 53 3.96 4.96 0.90
N GLN A 54 4.56 5.70 -0.03
CA GLN A 54 5.74 6.52 0.25
C GLN A 54 5.42 7.66 1.23
N THR A 55 4.28 8.34 1.07
CA THR A 55 3.86 9.40 1.99
C THR A 55 3.52 8.85 3.38
N LEU A 56 2.89 7.68 3.46
CA LEU A 56 2.61 6.97 4.71
C LEU A 56 3.88 6.57 5.46
N VAL A 57 4.90 6.07 4.77
CA VAL A 57 6.20 5.74 5.37
C VAL A 57 6.88 6.99 5.92
N GLU A 58 6.87 8.08 5.15
CA GLU A 58 7.46 9.34 5.59
C GLU A 58 6.74 9.90 6.83
N LEU A 59 5.41 9.90 6.81
CA LEU A 59 4.57 10.36 7.91
C LEU A 59 4.76 9.52 9.18
N GLY A 60 4.77 8.20 9.04
CA GLY A 60 5.07 7.27 10.13
C GLY A 60 6.45 7.48 10.72
N SER A 61 7.47 7.76 9.88
CA SER A 61 8.84 8.03 10.35
C SER A 61 8.94 9.34 11.14
N ARG A 62 8.25 10.40 10.69
CA ARG A 62 8.22 11.70 11.37
C ARG A 62 7.47 11.60 12.70
N ALA A 63 6.31 10.93 12.72
CA ALA A 63 5.55 10.69 13.94
C ALA A 63 6.35 9.83 14.93
N GLY A 64 7.06 8.81 14.46
CA GLY A 64 7.95 7.99 15.29
C GLY A 64 9.09 8.78 15.91
N ALA A 65 9.75 9.66 15.15
CA ALA A 65 10.81 10.54 15.66
C ALA A 65 10.29 11.52 16.70
N LEU A 66 9.12 12.14 16.45
CA LEU A 66 8.48 13.05 17.40
C LEU A 66 8.04 12.31 18.68
N ARG A 67 7.53 11.07 18.56
CA ARG A 67 7.22 10.22 19.71
C ARG A 67 8.46 9.97 20.56
N GLN A 68 9.58 9.60 19.93
CA GLN A 68 10.82 9.33 20.67
C GLN A 68 11.31 10.59 21.40
N MET A 69 11.29 11.75 20.74
CA MET A 69 11.67 13.02 21.36
C MET A 69 10.77 13.38 22.54
N LEU A 70 9.46 13.13 22.45
CA LEU A 70 8.53 13.37 23.56
C LEU A 70 8.75 12.41 24.73
N LEU A 71 9.07 11.13 24.46
CA LEU A 71 9.42 10.16 25.50
C LEU A 71 10.68 10.57 26.25
N ASP A 72 11.74 10.93 25.52
CA ASP A 72 13.02 11.33 26.11
C ASP A 72 12.82 12.54 27.04
N LEU A 73 11.96 13.49 26.66
CA LEU A 73 11.64 14.68 27.44
C LEU A 73 10.78 14.38 28.68
N LEU A 74 9.95 13.34 28.63
CA LEU A 74 9.12 12.88 29.75
C LEU A 74 9.94 12.10 30.79
N GLU A 75 11.05 11.47 30.36
CA GLU A 75 11.87 10.60 31.22
C GLU A 75 12.77 11.39 32.21
N ASP A 76 13.14 12.64 31.90
CA ASP A 76 13.92 13.50 32.81
C ASP A 76 13.08 14.65 33.43
N PRO A 77 12.64 14.54 34.70
CA PRO A 77 11.92 15.61 35.39
C PRO A 77 12.77 16.89 35.55
N ASN A 78 14.11 16.80 35.44
CA ASN A 78 14.97 17.97 35.46
C ASN A 78 14.98 18.73 34.12
N GLU A 79 14.69 18.09 32.98
CA GLU A 79 14.45 18.78 31.71
C GLU A 79 13.13 19.53 31.73
N ILE A 80 12.06 18.90 32.22
CA ILE A 80 10.76 19.56 32.43
C ILE A 80 10.94 20.77 33.35
N ARG A 81 11.67 20.61 34.47
CA ARG A 81 11.97 21.71 35.39
C ARG A 81 12.83 22.80 34.74
N ARG A 82 13.81 22.45 33.91
CA ARG A 82 14.61 23.43 33.13
C ARG A 82 13.74 24.24 32.16
N ILE A 83 12.74 23.62 31.53
CA ILE A 83 11.78 24.29 30.65
C ILE A 83 10.97 25.34 31.44
N CYS A 84 10.52 25.01 32.65
CA CYS A 84 9.84 25.96 33.55
C CYS A 84 10.74 27.15 33.99
N ILE A 85 12.05 26.91 34.16
CA ILE A 85 12.97 27.97 34.60
C ILE A 85 13.36 28.89 33.43
N MET A 86 13.53 28.35 32.21
CA MET A 86 13.93 29.12 31.03
C MET A 86 12.91 30.19 30.61
N GLY A 87 11.64 30.04 31.02
CA GLY A 87 10.61 31.04 30.81
C GLY A 87 10.63 32.21 31.79
N ARG A 88 11.40 32.13 32.88
CA ARG A 88 11.57 33.22 33.85
C ARG A 88 12.81 34.04 33.46
N ASN A 89 12.66 35.37 33.46
CA ASN A 89 13.72 36.29 33.04
C ASN A 89 14.79 36.37 34.15
N CYS A 90 15.75 35.46 34.15
CA CYS A 90 16.86 35.47 35.11
C CYS A 90 17.85 36.57 34.72
N THR A 91 17.96 37.63 35.53
CA THR A 91 18.98 38.67 35.35
C THR A 91 20.28 38.23 36.02
N LEU A 92 21.31 37.95 35.21
CA LEU A 92 22.69 37.76 35.69
C LEU A 92 23.29 39.12 36.05
N ASN A 93 23.48 39.39 37.34
CA ASN A 93 24.20 40.57 37.80
C ASN A 93 25.71 40.31 37.76
N LYS A 94 26.42 40.93 36.81
CA LYS A 94 27.86 40.71 36.54
C LYS A 94 28.82 41.23 37.64
N GLY A 95 28.30 41.73 38.75
CA GLY A 95 29.11 42.29 39.85
C GLY A 95 29.41 41.33 41.01
N ASN A 96 28.65 40.24 41.15
CA ASN A 96 28.81 39.32 42.28
C ASN A 96 28.36 37.93 41.82
N ASN A 97 29.15 36.88 42.09
CA ASN A 97 28.92 35.52 41.57
C ASN A 97 27.71 34.79 42.21
N ASN A 98 26.71 35.51 42.71
CA ASN A 98 25.47 34.96 43.22
C ASN A 98 24.38 35.02 42.14
N VAL A 99 23.95 33.85 41.66
CA VAL A 99 22.70 33.72 40.90
C VAL A 99 21.57 33.92 41.90
N GLU A 100 21.08 35.16 42.01
CA GLU A 100 19.90 35.45 42.80
C GLU A 100 18.65 35.24 41.94
N CYS A 101 18.32 33.97 41.76
CA CYS A 101 16.94 33.59 41.53
C CYS A 101 16.26 33.62 42.90
N SER A 102 15.13 34.30 43.05
CA SER A 102 14.32 34.31 44.27
C SER A 102 13.73 32.92 44.53
N VAL A 103 14.50 31.99 45.09
CA VAL A 103 14.11 30.58 45.27
C VAL A 103 14.01 30.24 46.75
N PRO A 104 12.85 30.50 47.39
CA PRO A 104 12.34 29.47 48.30
C PRO A 104 10.81 29.24 48.24
N LEU A 105 9.99 30.20 47.81
CA LEU A 105 8.51 30.10 47.85
C LEU A 105 7.89 29.58 46.54
N GLU A 106 8.67 29.48 45.47
CA GLU A 106 8.23 29.06 44.13
C GLU A 106 8.35 27.56 43.85
N LYS A 107 8.81 26.72 44.79
CA LYS A 107 9.01 25.28 44.52
C LYS A 107 7.68 24.57 44.22
N GLN A 108 6.62 24.86 44.99
CA GLN A 108 5.27 24.34 44.73
C GLN A 108 4.67 24.88 43.43
N VAL A 109 4.91 26.16 43.10
CA VAL A 109 4.41 26.77 41.84
C VAL A 109 5.14 26.22 40.63
N ALA A 110 6.45 25.94 40.75
CA ALA A 110 7.24 25.31 39.70
C ALA A 110 6.90 23.83 39.53
N ASP A 111 6.52 23.15 40.61
CA ASP A 111 6.03 21.77 40.57
C ASP A 111 4.62 21.71 39.94
N GLU A 112 3.70 22.63 40.25
CA GLU A 112 2.39 22.76 39.58
C GLU A 112 2.52 23.09 38.08
N GLU A 113 3.39 24.05 37.70
CA GLU A 113 3.64 24.37 36.29
C GLU A 113 4.33 23.20 35.55
N ALA A 114 5.13 22.39 36.23
CA ALA A 114 5.75 21.19 35.65
C ALA A 114 4.72 20.09 35.39
N GLU A 115 3.78 19.87 36.33
CA GLU A 115 2.68 18.91 36.18
C GLU A 115 1.75 19.29 35.01
N GLU A 116 1.48 20.59 34.80
CA GLU A 116 0.71 21.06 33.64
C GLU A 116 1.43 20.79 32.30
N ILE A 117 2.76 20.96 32.26
CA ILE A 117 3.56 20.64 31.06
C ILE A 117 3.59 19.14 30.79
N GLU A 118 3.72 18.31 31.83
CA GLU A 118 3.71 16.85 31.72
C GLU A 118 2.40 16.35 31.12
N MET A 119 1.24 16.82 31.62
CA MET A 119 -0.07 16.48 31.05
C MET A 119 -0.21 16.88 29.57
N LEU A 120 0.32 18.05 29.18
CA LEU A 120 0.33 18.47 27.77
C LEU A 120 1.20 17.54 26.92
N LEU A 121 2.39 17.21 27.42
CA LEU A 121 3.34 16.34 26.74
C LEU A 121 2.77 14.92 26.55
N GLU A 122 2.12 14.36 27.56
CA GLU A 122 1.39 13.09 27.48
C GLU A 122 0.27 13.14 26.42
N ASN A 123 -0.49 14.24 26.35
CA ASN A 123 -1.51 14.39 25.31
C ASN A 123 -0.90 14.35 23.91
N TYR A 124 0.24 15.02 23.72
CA TYR A 124 0.96 15.02 22.44
C TYR A 124 1.56 13.65 22.12
N LEU A 125 2.10 12.96 23.13
CA LEU A 125 2.61 11.60 23.00
C LEU A 125 1.50 10.67 22.49
N GLN A 126 0.33 10.71 23.14
CA GLN A 126 -0.82 9.88 22.78
C GLN A 126 -1.33 10.19 21.37
N ARG A 127 -1.34 11.47 20.96
CA ARG A 127 -1.69 11.86 19.59
C ARG A 127 -0.68 11.34 18.57
N SER A 128 0.61 11.45 18.87
CA SER A 128 1.69 10.97 18.00
C SER A 128 1.62 9.45 17.83
N GLU A 129 1.39 8.71 18.91
CA GLU A 129 1.21 7.26 18.90
C GLU A 129 -0.01 6.84 18.08
N SER A 130 -1.15 7.52 18.25
CA SER A 130 -2.35 7.28 17.45
C SER A 130 -2.12 7.53 15.96
N CYS A 131 -1.40 8.60 15.61
CA CYS A 131 -1.04 8.91 14.22
C CYS A 131 -0.11 7.85 13.62
N HIS A 132 0.95 7.49 14.35
CA HIS A 132 1.90 6.47 13.94
C HIS A 132 1.21 5.11 13.74
N GLY A 133 0.37 4.69 14.69
CA GLY A 133 -0.37 3.43 14.59
C GLY A 133 -1.39 3.41 13.45
N GLN A 134 -2.04 4.53 13.17
CA GLN A 134 -2.92 4.65 11.98
C GLN A 134 -2.12 4.52 10.69
N ALA A 135 -0.96 5.19 10.59
CA ALA A 135 -0.09 5.11 9.43
C ALA A 135 0.43 3.68 9.18
N GLU A 136 0.79 2.95 10.25
CA GLU A 136 1.22 1.55 10.16
C GLU A 136 0.09 0.63 9.67
N ARG A 137 -1.12 0.77 10.22
CA ARG A 137 -2.29 0.00 9.76
C ARG A 137 -2.60 0.25 8.28
N LEU A 138 -2.58 1.51 7.86
CA LEU A 138 -2.79 1.89 6.47
C LEU A 138 -1.71 1.33 5.54
N LEU A 139 -0.46 1.31 6.01
CA LEU A 139 0.66 0.73 5.28
C LEU A 139 0.48 -0.78 5.09
N ASP A 140 0.01 -1.49 6.12
CA ASP A 140 -0.29 -2.92 6.03
C ASP A 140 -1.47 -3.19 5.09
N SER A 141 -2.55 -2.42 5.16
CA SER A 141 -3.65 -2.51 4.18
C SER A 141 -3.17 -2.25 2.75
N ALA A 142 -2.24 -1.30 2.55
CA ALA A 142 -1.65 -1.04 1.25
C ALA A 142 -0.78 -2.20 0.73
N ARG A 143 -0.04 -2.88 1.62
CA ARG A 143 0.73 -4.08 1.28
C ARG A 143 -0.18 -5.24 0.89
N GLU A 144 -1.25 -5.47 1.64
CA GLU A 144 -2.24 -6.51 1.32
C GLU A 144 -2.90 -6.24 -0.05
N MET A 145 -3.19 -4.97 -0.34
CA MET A 145 -3.69 -4.59 -1.66
C MET A 145 -2.66 -4.85 -2.77
N GLU A 146 -1.39 -4.51 -2.56
CA GLU A 146 -0.29 -4.79 -3.51
C GLU A 146 -0.17 -6.29 -3.81
N ASP A 147 -0.25 -7.12 -2.77
CA ASP A 147 -0.25 -8.58 -2.90
C ASP A 147 -1.48 -9.07 -3.69
N SER A 148 -2.67 -8.56 -3.39
CA SER A 148 -3.90 -8.92 -4.12
C SER A 148 -3.82 -8.55 -5.61
N ILE A 149 -3.25 -7.40 -5.93
CA ILE A 149 -3.02 -6.93 -7.30
C ILE A 149 -2.02 -7.87 -7.99
N SER A 150 -0.91 -8.22 -7.32
CA SER A 150 0.11 -9.11 -7.87
C SER A 150 -0.45 -10.50 -8.22
N VAL A 151 -1.33 -11.05 -7.36
CA VAL A 151 -2.03 -12.32 -7.57
C VAL A 151 -2.98 -12.23 -8.75
N SER A 152 -3.75 -11.14 -8.84
CA SER A 152 -4.68 -10.94 -9.95
C SER A 152 -3.96 -10.78 -11.30
N LEU A 153 -2.81 -10.09 -11.33
CA LEU A 153 -2.02 -9.89 -12.53
C LEU A 153 -1.40 -11.23 -12.98
N SER A 154 -0.91 -12.01 -12.03
CA SER A 154 -0.41 -13.37 -12.28
C SER A 154 -1.51 -14.25 -12.85
N SER A 155 -2.73 -14.17 -12.31
CA SER A 155 -3.90 -14.90 -12.80
C SER A 155 -4.27 -14.51 -14.24
N ARG A 156 -4.23 -13.22 -14.57
CA ARG A 156 -4.50 -12.73 -15.94
C ARG A 156 -3.44 -13.20 -16.95
N ARG A 157 -2.14 -13.11 -16.61
CA ARG A 157 -1.06 -13.63 -17.47
C ARG A 157 -1.22 -15.11 -17.73
N LEU A 158 -1.61 -15.82 -16.69
CA LEU A 158 -1.81 -17.24 -16.74
C LEU A 158 -3.05 -17.59 -17.59
N GLU A 159 -4.13 -16.81 -17.52
CA GLU A 159 -5.27 -16.91 -18.44
C GLU A 159 -4.87 -16.66 -19.90
N VAL A 160 -4.05 -15.64 -20.17
CA VAL A 160 -3.51 -15.38 -21.52
C VAL A 160 -2.71 -16.57 -22.04
N SER A 161 -1.85 -17.15 -21.20
CA SER A 161 -1.08 -18.35 -21.57
C SER A 161 -1.98 -19.55 -21.88
N ARG A 162 -3.12 -19.72 -21.18
CA ARG A 162 -4.13 -20.73 -21.56
C ARG A 162 -4.64 -20.50 -22.96
N PHE A 163 -5.03 -19.27 -23.27
CA PHE A 163 -5.59 -18.93 -24.58
C PHE A 163 -4.57 -19.15 -25.69
N GLU A 164 -3.31 -18.79 -25.48
CA GLU A 164 -2.23 -19.05 -26.43
C GLU A 164 -2.07 -20.54 -26.71
N LEU A 165 -2.02 -21.38 -25.67
CA LEU A 165 -1.96 -22.84 -25.82
C LEU A 165 -3.17 -23.39 -26.57
N LEU A 166 -4.37 -22.91 -26.29
CA LEU A 166 -5.59 -23.32 -26.99
C LEU A 166 -5.53 -22.95 -28.48
N LEU A 167 -5.05 -21.75 -28.82
CA LEU A 167 -4.85 -21.31 -30.20
C LEU A 167 -3.80 -22.15 -30.93
N GLN A 168 -2.71 -22.51 -30.25
CA GLN A 168 -1.67 -23.38 -30.80
C GLN A 168 -2.22 -24.79 -31.12
N VAL A 169 -3.01 -25.36 -30.21
CA VAL A 169 -3.68 -26.64 -30.45
C VAL A 169 -4.69 -26.54 -31.58
N GLY A 170 -5.49 -25.47 -31.63
CA GLY A 170 -6.45 -25.23 -32.71
C GLY A 170 -5.78 -25.10 -34.08
N THR A 171 -4.69 -24.34 -34.16
CA THR A 171 -3.90 -24.20 -35.41
C THR A 171 -3.24 -25.51 -35.83
N PHE A 172 -2.75 -26.32 -34.89
CA PHE A 172 -2.26 -27.67 -35.19
C PHE A 172 -3.36 -28.57 -35.78
N CYS A 173 -4.57 -28.56 -35.21
CA CYS A 173 -5.70 -29.31 -35.76
C CYS A 173 -6.06 -28.87 -37.18
N VAL A 174 -6.12 -27.54 -37.41
CA VAL A 174 -6.37 -26.97 -38.74
C VAL A 174 -5.26 -27.36 -39.73
N ALA A 175 -4.00 -27.34 -39.32
CA ALA A 175 -2.86 -27.72 -40.17
C ALA A 175 -2.95 -29.20 -40.59
N VAL A 176 -3.30 -30.10 -39.67
CA VAL A 176 -3.52 -31.52 -40.00
C VAL A 176 -4.71 -31.68 -40.96
N GLY A 177 -5.82 -30.99 -40.71
CA GLY A 177 -6.98 -31.01 -41.60
C GLY A 177 -6.67 -30.48 -43.00
N ALA A 178 -5.90 -29.40 -43.09
CA ALA A 178 -5.43 -28.82 -44.35
C ALA A 178 -4.46 -29.74 -45.09
N LEU A 179 -3.58 -30.46 -44.38
CA LEU A 179 -2.69 -31.45 -44.97
C LEU A 179 -3.49 -32.61 -45.58
N VAL A 180 -4.49 -33.14 -44.85
CA VAL A 180 -5.37 -34.19 -45.36
C VAL A 180 -6.12 -33.68 -46.59
N ALA A 181 -6.79 -32.52 -46.50
CA ALA A 181 -7.48 -31.89 -47.62
C ALA A 181 -6.55 -31.64 -48.82
N GLY A 182 -5.30 -31.24 -48.59
CA GLY A 182 -4.28 -31.04 -49.62
C GLY A 182 -3.87 -32.32 -50.33
N ILE A 183 -3.66 -33.43 -49.59
CA ILE A 183 -3.37 -34.75 -50.18
C ILE A 183 -4.52 -35.21 -51.08
N PHE A 184 -5.77 -35.08 -50.60
CA PHE A 184 -6.95 -35.44 -51.37
C PHE A 184 -7.22 -34.48 -52.54
N GLY A 185 -6.84 -33.20 -52.43
CA GLY A 185 -7.05 -32.17 -53.46
C GLY A 185 -5.97 -32.07 -54.54
N MET A 186 -4.72 -32.44 -54.25
CA MET A 186 -3.60 -32.21 -55.17
C MET A 186 -3.46 -33.24 -56.28
N ASN A 187 -3.92 -34.50 -56.15
CA ASN A 187 -3.93 -35.46 -57.27
C ASN A 187 -4.75 -36.75 -57.04
N LEU A 188 -6.07 -36.65 -56.86
CA LEU A 188 -6.96 -37.81 -57.06
C LEU A 188 -7.51 -37.83 -58.49
N ARG A 189 -6.68 -38.21 -59.47
CA ARG A 189 -7.16 -38.61 -60.80
C ARG A 189 -7.76 -40.03 -60.79
N SER A 190 -8.47 -40.40 -59.72
CA SER A 190 -8.90 -41.78 -59.47
C SER A 190 -10.31 -41.81 -58.88
N TYR A 191 -11.32 -42.00 -59.73
CA TYR A 191 -12.62 -42.62 -59.45
C TYR A 191 -13.51 -42.11 -58.29
N LEU A 192 -13.11 -41.12 -57.48
CA LEU A 192 -13.94 -40.51 -56.43
C LEU A 192 -14.85 -39.39 -56.94
N GLU A 193 -14.61 -38.92 -58.18
CA GLU A 193 -15.44 -37.91 -58.84
C GLU A 193 -16.81 -38.47 -59.28
N GLU A 194 -16.92 -39.78 -59.53
CA GLU A 194 -18.20 -40.44 -59.87
C GLU A 194 -19.11 -40.63 -58.64
N HIS A 195 -18.58 -40.52 -57.43
CA HIS A 195 -19.33 -40.72 -56.19
C HIS A 195 -19.26 -39.48 -55.29
N VAL A 196 -20.22 -38.56 -55.49
CA VAL A 196 -20.51 -37.40 -54.62
C VAL A 196 -20.48 -37.76 -53.12
N PHE A 197 -20.85 -39.00 -52.79
CA PHE A 197 -20.82 -39.56 -51.44
C PHE A 197 -19.44 -39.56 -50.79
N ALA A 198 -18.37 -39.89 -51.52
CA ALA A 198 -17.03 -40.01 -50.95
C ALA A 198 -16.37 -38.67 -50.64
N PHE A 199 -16.66 -37.65 -51.47
CA PHE A 199 -16.28 -36.26 -51.19
C PHE A 199 -16.93 -35.75 -49.90
N TRP A 200 -18.24 -35.99 -49.74
CA TRP A 200 -18.98 -35.63 -48.53
C TRP A 200 -18.49 -36.38 -47.30
N LEU A 201 -18.17 -37.68 -47.43
CA LEU A 201 -17.67 -38.50 -46.33
C LEU A 201 -16.30 -38.02 -45.85
N THR A 202 -15.41 -37.69 -46.78
CA THR A 202 -14.06 -37.20 -46.44
C THR A 202 -14.12 -35.81 -45.80
N THR A 203 -14.93 -34.90 -46.35
CA THR A 203 -15.11 -33.55 -45.81
C THR A 203 -15.76 -33.58 -44.43
N SER A 204 -16.84 -34.37 -44.27
CA SER A 204 -17.50 -34.58 -42.98
C SER A 204 -16.57 -35.26 -41.97
N GLY A 205 -15.76 -36.23 -42.41
CA GLY A 205 -14.76 -36.89 -41.58
C GLY A 205 -13.68 -35.96 -41.06
N ILE A 206 -13.20 -35.02 -41.88
CA ILE A 206 -12.22 -33.99 -41.45
C ILE A 206 -12.86 -33.03 -40.44
N ILE A 207 -14.10 -32.60 -40.67
CA ILE A 207 -14.82 -31.70 -39.76
C ILE A 207 -15.08 -32.38 -38.42
N ILE A 208 -15.66 -33.57 -38.43
CA ILE A 208 -15.95 -34.36 -37.22
C ILE A 208 -14.66 -34.72 -36.51
N GLY A 209 -13.64 -35.18 -37.23
CA GLY A 209 -12.32 -35.49 -36.69
C GLY A 209 -11.68 -34.28 -36.00
N SER A 210 -11.76 -33.10 -36.62
CA SER A 210 -11.25 -31.86 -36.02
C SER A 210 -12.00 -31.48 -34.74
N ILE A 211 -13.33 -31.63 -34.72
CA ILE A 211 -14.16 -31.38 -33.52
C ILE A 211 -13.81 -32.37 -32.41
N VAL A 212 -13.67 -33.67 -32.73
CA VAL A 212 -13.31 -34.71 -31.75
C VAL A 212 -11.92 -34.48 -31.18
N VAL A 213 -10.92 -34.20 -32.01
CA VAL A 213 -9.55 -33.93 -31.57
C VAL A 213 -9.51 -32.67 -30.69
N PHE A 214 -10.24 -31.62 -31.07
CA PHE A 214 -10.37 -30.41 -30.25
C PHE A 214 -11.01 -30.72 -28.88
N PHE A 215 -12.08 -31.51 -28.85
CA PHE A 215 -12.77 -31.87 -27.60
C PHE A 215 -11.93 -32.79 -26.71
N LEU A 216 -11.20 -33.74 -27.30
CA LEU A 216 -10.25 -34.60 -26.61
C LEU A 216 -9.10 -33.80 -26.02
N MET A 217 -8.50 -32.88 -26.80
CA MET A 217 -7.45 -32.00 -26.31
C MET A 217 -7.95 -31.08 -25.21
N TYR A 218 -9.12 -30.46 -25.38
CA TYR A 218 -9.74 -29.63 -24.34
C TYR A 218 -9.95 -30.41 -23.04
N ASN A 219 -10.52 -31.62 -23.13
CA ASN A 219 -10.70 -32.50 -21.98
C ASN A 219 -9.37 -32.98 -21.37
N TYR A 220 -8.35 -33.24 -22.18
CA TYR A 220 -7.02 -33.61 -21.71
C TYR A 220 -6.34 -32.46 -20.96
N LEU A 221 -6.40 -31.24 -21.49
CA LEU A 221 -5.90 -30.03 -20.81
C LEU A 221 -6.65 -29.80 -19.50
N ARG A 222 -7.98 -30.01 -19.48
CA ARG A 222 -8.80 -29.91 -18.27
C ARG A 222 -8.49 -31.01 -17.25
N ALA A 223 -8.26 -32.24 -17.69
CA ALA A 223 -7.99 -33.39 -16.83
C ALA A 223 -6.59 -33.33 -16.18
N ARG A 224 -5.59 -32.80 -16.90
CA ARG A 224 -4.23 -32.69 -16.39
C ARG A 224 -4.05 -31.62 -15.32
N LYS A 225 -5.06 -30.78 -15.03
CA LYS A 225 -4.97 -29.70 -14.04
C LYS A 225 -3.59 -29.01 -14.10
N ILE A 226 -3.15 -28.60 -15.30
CA ILE A 226 -1.98 -27.68 -15.43
C ILE A 226 -2.39 -26.27 -14.94
N PHE A 227 -3.37 -26.25 -14.04
CA PHE A 227 -4.25 -25.20 -13.61
C PHE A 227 -5.09 -25.64 -12.42
#